data_AF-A0A7W1M2Q1-F1
#
_entry.id   AF-A0A7W1M2Q1-F1
#
_cell.length_a   1.000
_cell.length_b   1.000
_cell.length_c   1.000
_cell.angle_alpha   90.00
_cell.angle_beta   90.00
_cell.angle_gamma   90.00
#
_symmetry.space_group_name_H-M   'P 1'
#
loop_
_entity.id
_entity.type
_entity.pdbx_description
1 polymer ?
#
loop_
_entity_poly.entity_id
_entity_poly.type
_entity_poly.pdbx_seq_one_letter_code
_entity_poly.pdbx_strand_id
1 'polypeptide(L)'
;MRIIESPTAFPADARRRLPSARSEDGFTMIIALGVLLVTSLLMTAAFVAAEGDIHLSHGDTVAKKAYYAAQAGVNDYLYHLTQDGNYLTYCTSPSPANPALNQISEKTKNTAPVPTINGEVTNERYAIDLLPAEGQPETKCNLADVFGSMIEQSGSAAGTFRIESTGLAETKKRSIVATFKNLNFVSFVWYTVFETADPVVYGGLPEEEKYLKCGAFYGERPIFCKAFNNYFISGESVNGPIHTEDHAGICGSPTFGRKSTDRIEFGHSYKGDEGYSNEECGGGASPKFVGTHIPPAEVPSLKPPPGDEELEHIVEPAYDFSGKTEVVLEGTKMKIIENKGEGAPVTKENVAFPASGVIYVTGGCEKFSPFGPAPTYTSDTNCGNVYVHGKYEKPLTIAAQNDVIINGNITTAVNGSGTPTGTALLGLIANNFVRVFHPLSGSREAGYTKCGSATNSPEDLKEPTVYAAILALKHSLMVDNFDCGKAELGSLNVYGTVAGMFSNGMTGVFSGGGGIIHGYPYNLKYDNRLQISEPPHFLNPIEAAWYIQRETLAPSP
;
A
#
# COMPACT_ATOMS: atom_id res chain seq x y z
N MET A 1 47.09 -66.84 -15.12
CA MET A 1 46.88 -68.08 -14.32
C MET A 1 45.85 -68.91 -15.07
N ARG A 2 46.31 -69.70 -16.06
CA ARG A 2 46.51 -71.16 -16.02
C ARG A 2 45.21 -71.97 -16.19
N ILE A 3 45.05 -72.51 -17.42
CA ILE A 3 44.69 -73.90 -17.84
C ILE A 3 43.21 -74.33 -17.49
N ILE A 4 42.41 -75.15 -18.21
CA ILE A 4 42.62 -76.42 -18.96
C ILE A 4 41.38 -76.76 -19.85
N GLU A 5 41.61 -77.02 -21.14
CA GLU A 5 41.17 -78.15 -22.02
C GLU A 5 39.99 -79.09 -21.60
N SER A 6 38.92 -79.29 -22.40
CA SER A 6 38.69 -80.26 -23.54
C SER A 6 38.04 -81.61 -23.11
N PRO A 7 37.62 -82.55 -24.00
CA PRO A 7 36.54 -82.55 -25.02
C PRO A 7 35.67 -83.86 -25.02
N THR A 8 35.06 -84.23 -26.18
CA THR A 8 34.44 -85.53 -26.63
C THR A 8 32.89 -85.64 -26.50
N ALA A 9 32.08 -86.22 -27.41
CA ALA A 9 32.25 -87.10 -28.59
C ALA A 9 31.01 -87.05 -29.54
N PHE A 10 31.21 -87.42 -30.82
CA PHE A 10 30.19 -87.83 -31.84
C PHE A 10 29.74 -89.30 -31.60
N PRO A 11 28.64 -89.90 -32.17
CA PRO A 11 28.25 -89.84 -33.61
C PRO A 11 26.75 -90.10 -34.04
N ALA A 12 26.54 -90.00 -35.36
CA ALA A 12 25.68 -90.78 -36.28
C ALA A 12 24.13 -90.61 -36.36
N ASP A 13 23.72 -89.94 -37.46
CA ASP A 13 22.87 -90.43 -38.58
C ASP A 13 21.33 -90.58 -38.41
N ALA A 14 20.56 -89.74 -39.14
CA ALA A 14 19.31 -90.13 -39.83
C ALA A 14 18.73 -88.99 -40.71
N ARG A 15 18.56 -89.29 -42.00
CA ARG A 15 17.89 -88.50 -43.05
C ARG A 15 16.48 -87.99 -42.65
N ARG A 16 16.14 -86.73 -43.00
CA ARG A 16 14.86 -86.40 -43.69
C ARG A 16 14.75 -84.92 -44.13
N ARG A 17 14.75 -84.77 -45.46
CA ARG A 17 13.92 -83.86 -46.29
C ARG A 17 13.95 -82.35 -45.98
N LEU A 18 14.71 -81.63 -46.82
CA LEU A 18 14.44 -80.23 -47.18
C LEU A 18 13.01 -80.09 -47.73
N PRO A 19 12.20 -79.12 -47.25
CA PRO A 19 11.06 -78.65 -48.00
C PRO A 19 11.57 -77.73 -49.11
N SER A 20 11.44 -78.24 -50.32
CA SER A 20 11.24 -77.51 -51.58
C SER A 20 10.70 -76.08 -51.35
N ALA A 21 11.48 -75.08 -51.74
CA ALA A 21 11.00 -73.75 -52.07
C ALA A 21 9.92 -73.89 -53.16
N ARG A 22 8.67 -73.79 -52.74
CA ARG A 22 7.51 -73.76 -53.63
C ARG A 22 7.34 -72.30 -54.05
N SER A 23 7.34 -72.09 -55.35
CA SER A 23 7.00 -70.86 -56.06
C SER A 23 6.03 -69.96 -55.28
N GLU A 24 6.49 -68.80 -54.83
CA GLU A 24 5.58 -67.71 -54.48
C GLU A 24 5.09 -67.07 -55.77
N ASP A 25 3.79 -67.23 -56.00
CA ASP A 25 3.05 -66.67 -57.12
C ASP A 25 3.18 -65.14 -57.15
N GLY A 26 3.36 -64.56 -58.34
CA GLY A 26 3.49 -63.11 -58.57
C GLY A 26 2.31 -62.23 -58.11
N PHE A 27 1.35 -62.77 -57.36
CA PHE A 27 0.22 -62.06 -56.77
C PHE A 27 0.53 -61.49 -55.36
N THR A 28 1.37 -62.16 -54.55
CA THR A 28 1.75 -61.66 -53.21
C THR A 28 2.64 -60.42 -53.28
N MET A 29 3.53 -60.35 -54.28
CA MET A 29 4.36 -59.17 -54.53
C MET A 29 3.52 -57.95 -54.96
N ILE A 30 2.45 -58.17 -55.73
CA ILE A 30 1.51 -57.12 -56.15
C ILE A 30 0.72 -56.59 -54.93
N ILE A 31 0.28 -57.46 -54.03
CA ILE A 31 -0.39 -57.04 -52.78
C ILE A 31 0.59 -56.27 -51.88
N ALA A 32 1.83 -56.75 -51.71
CA ALA A 32 2.82 -56.05 -50.89
C ALA A 32 3.17 -54.68 -51.46
N LEU A 33 3.37 -54.56 -52.78
CA LEU A 33 3.62 -53.28 -53.44
C LEU A 33 2.38 -52.37 -53.38
N GLY A 34 1.17 -52.92 -53.51
CA GLY A 34 -0.08 -52.17 -53.35
C GLY A 34 -0.25 -51.61 -51.94
N VAL A 35 0.03 -52.41 -50.91
CA VAL A 35 0.01 -51.96 -49.51
C VAL A 35 1.09 -50.92 -49.24
N LEU A 36 2.32 -51.10 -49.74
CA LEU A 36 3.40 -50.12 -49.61
C LEU A 36 3.10 -48.80 -50.35
N LEU A 37 2.44 -48.87 -51.51
CA LEU A 37 1.99 -47.69 -52.24
C LEU A 37 0.90 -46.94 -51.45
N VAL A 38 -0.08 -47.66 -50.91
CA VAL A 38 -1.16 -47.05 -50.13
C VAL A 38 -0.63 -46.48 -48.81
N THR A 39 0.26 -47.18 -48.11
CA THR A 39 0.85 -46.66 -46.86
C THR A 39 1.77 -45.48 -47.12
N SER A 40 2.56 -45.48 -48.21
CA SER A 40 3.38 -44.30 -48.56
C SER A 40 2.51 -43.09 -48.91
N LEU A 41 1.45 -43.27 -49.70
CA LEU A 41 0.49 -42.20 -49.99
C LEU A 41 -0.21 -41.68 -48.73
N LEU A 42 -0.60 -42.56 -47.81
CA LEU A 42 -1.18 -42.18 -46.52
C LEU A 42 -0.19 -41.42 -45.64
N MET A 43 1.09 -41.83 -45.61
CA MET A 43 2.14 -41.11 -44.88
C MET A 43 2.42 -39.72 -45.48
N THR A 44 2.43 -39.60 -46.81
CA THR A 44 2.56 -38.30 -47.47
C THR A 44 1.34 -37.41 -47.19
N ALA A 45 0.13 -37.95 -47.25
CA ALA A 45 -1.09 -37.21 -46.93
C ALA A 45 -1.14 -36.77 -45.46
N ALA A 46 -0.72 -37.63 -44.53
CA ALA A 46 -0.60 -37.30 -43.11
C ALA A 46 0.47 -36.23 -42.85
N PHE A 47 1.61 -36.29 -43.55
CA PHE A 47 2.66 -35.28 -43.45
C PHE A 47 2.18 -33.91 -43.96
N VAL A 48 1.53 -33.87 -45.13
CA VAL A 48 0.96 -32.62 -45.69
C VAL A 48 -0.15 -32.06 -44.81
N ALA A 49 -0.97 -32.92 -44.19
CA ALA A 49 -1.98 -32.47 -43.23
C ALA A 49 -1.34 -31.91 -41.95
N ALA A 50 -0.26 -32.54 -41.45
CA ALA A 50 0.46 -32.09 -40.26
C ALA A 50 1.27 -30.80 -40.49
N GLU A 51 1.67 -30.51 -41.73
CA GLU A 51 2.41 -29.29 -42.08
C GLU A 51 1.61 -28.02 -41.75
N GLY A 52 0.28 -28.05 -41.94
CA GLY A 52 -0.62 -26.98 -41.50
C GLY A 52 -0.61 -26.76 -39.98
N ASP A 53 -0.62 -27.84 -39.20
CA ASP A 53 -0.63 -27.79 -37.74
C ASP A 53 0.72 -27.36 -37.15
N ILE A 54 1.83 -27.70 -37.81
CA ILE A 54 3.19 -27.28 -37.41
C ILE A 54 3.32 -25.76 -37.47
N HIS A 55 2.85 -25.13 -38.54
CA HIS A 55 2.92 -23.67 -38.68
C HIS A 55 2.03 -22.94 -37.67
N LEU A 56 0.83 -23.45 -37.40
CA LEU A 56 -0.07 -22.89 -36.39
C LEU A 56 0.51 -23.03 -34.97
N SER A 57 1.03 -24.21 -34.63
CA SER A 57 1.63 -24.50 -33.33
C SER A 57 2.90 -23.67 -33.10
N HIS A 58 3.73 -23.53 -34.13
CA HIS A 58 4.91 -22.68 -34.09
C HIS A 58 4.52 -21.21 -33.91
N GLY A 59 3.56 -20.72 -34.69
CA GLY A 59 3.05 -19.36 -34.59
C GLY A 59 2.48 -19.03 -33.20
N ASP A 60 1.73 -19.94 -32.60
CA ASP A 60 1.21 -19.82 -31.23
C ASP A 60 2.34 -19.83 -30.18
N THR A 61 3.30 -20.74 -30.32
CA THR A 61 4.46 -20.83 -29.42
C THR A 61 5.28 -19.55 -29.44
N VAL A 62 5.59 -19.02 -30.63
CA VAL A 62 6.34 -17.77 -30.80
C VAL A 62 5.53 -16.58 -30.28
N ALA A 63 4.21 -16.55 -30.46
CA ALA A 63 3.36 -15.50 -29.90
C ALA A 63 3.33 -15.54 -28.35
N LYS A 64 3.30 -16.72 -27.73
CA LYS A 64 3.41 -16.89 -26.28
C LYS A 64 4.77 -16.46 -25.76
N LYS A 65 5.85 -16.81 -26.46
CA LYS A 65 7.22 -16.33 -26.15
C LYS A 65 7.30 -14.81 -26.16
N ALA A 66 6.73 -14.15 -27.18
CA ALA A 66 6.65 -12.70 -27.23
C ALA A 66 5.84 -12.11 -26.05
N TYR A 67 4.74 -12.77 -25.64
CA TYR A 67 3.97 -12.34 -24.47
C TYR A 67 4.79 -12.42 -23.16
N TYR A 68 5.47 -13.53 -22.91
CA TYR A 68 6.30 -13.67 -21.71
C TYR A 68 7.50 -12.73 -21.71
N ALA A 69 8.06 -12.41 -22.89
CA ALA A 69 9.09 -11.39 -23.02
C ALA A 69 8.55 -10.00 -22.65
N ALA A 70 7.32 -9.66 -23.06
CA ALA A 70 6.66 -8.42 -22.64
C ALA A 70 6.46 -8.37 -21.12
N GLN A 71 6.02 -9.47 -20.51
CA GLN A 71 5.85 -9.56 -19.06
C GLN A 71 7.20 -9.39 -18.32
N ALA A 72 8.30 -9.91 -18.88
CA ALA A 72 9.64 -9.68 -18.35
C ALA A 72 10.01 -8.19 -18.34
N GLY A 73 9.66 -7.43 -19.39
CA GLY A 73 9.89 -5.98 -19.41
C GLY A 73 9.06 -5.19 -18.40
N VAL A 74 7.81 -5.61 -18.15
CA VAL A 74 6.98 -5.00 -17.07
C VAL A 74 7.64 -5.25 -15.70
N ASN A 75 8.06 -6.49 -15.45
CA ASN A 75 8.73 -6.87 -14.20
C ASN A 75 10.11 -6.20 -14.04
N ASP A 76 10.85 -6.02 -15.11
CA ASP A 76 12.14 -5.31 -15.11
C ASP A 76 11.94 -3.84 -14.70
N TYR A 77 10.94 -3.16 -15.25
CA TYR A 77 10.63 -1.79 -14.85
C TYR A 77 10.14 -1.70 -13.40
N LEU A 78 9.28 -2.64 -12.96
CA LEU A 78 8.86 -2.74 -11.56
C LEU A 78 10.04 -2.96 -10.63
N TYR A 79 10.98 -3.84 -10.99
CA TYR A 79 12.20 -4.08 -10.22
C TYR A 79 12.98 -2.78 -10.02
N HIS A 80 13.19 -1.99 -11.07
CA HIS A 80 13.88 -0.71 -10.93
C HIS A 80 13.11 0.29 -10.04
N LEU A 81 11.78 0.38 -10.17
CA LEU A 81 10.95 1.22 -9.30
C LEU A 81 10.97 0.79 -7.83
N THR A 82 11.08 -0.51 -7.57
CA THR A 82 11.16 -1.04 -6.20
C THR A 82 12.55 -0.86 -5.60
N GLN A 83 13.61 -0.79 -6.43
CA GLN A 83 14.95 -0.43 -5.97
C GLN A 83 15.11 1.09 -5.76
N ASP A 84 14.46 1.92 -6.59
CA ASP A 84 14.45 3.37 -6.48
C ASP A 84 13.04 3.91 -6.73
N GLY A 85 12.38 4.39 -5.67
CA GLY A 85 11.03 4.94 -5.79
C GLY A 85 10.92 6.21 -6.65
N ASN A 86 12.03 6.91 -6.88
CA ASN A 86 12.11 8.07 -7.76
C ASN A 86 12.44 7.70 -9.21
N TYR A 87 12.50 6.40 -9.56
CA TYR A 87 12.94 5.95 -10.88
C TYR A 87 12.23 6.63 -12.05
N LEU A 88 10.92 6.88 -11.92
CA LEU A 88 10.12 7.57 -12.94
C LEU A 88 10.62 9.02 -13.20
N THR A 89 11.16 9.70 -12.18
CA THR A 89 11.62 11.09 -12.29
C THR A 89 12.84 11.24 -13.20
N TYR A 90 13.59 10.17 -13.42
CA TYR A 90 14.73 10.19 -14.33
C TYR A 90 14.35 10.05 -15.81
N CYS A 91 13.07 9.84 -16.13
CA CYS A 91 12.57 9.62 -17.47
C CYS A 91 13.44 8.58 -18.23
N THR A 92 14.12 8.96 -19.31
CA THR A 92 14.92 8.07 -20.17
C THR A 92 16.41 8.01 -19.85
N SER A 93 16.86 8.59 -18.75
CA SER A 93 18.26 8.43 -18.31
C SER A 93 18.34 8.03 -16.84
N PRO A 94 17.67 6.94 -16.43
CA PRO A 94 17.69 6.49 -15.05
C PRO A 94 19.05 5.94 -14.62
N SER A 95 19.29 5.97 -13.32
CA SER A 95 20.43 5.33 -12.66
C SER A 95 19.88 4.41 -11.56
N PRO A 96 20.05 3.07 -11.63
CA PRO A 96 20.74 2.31 -12.68
C PRO A 96 20.06 2.40 -14.06
N ALA A 97 20.89 2.37 -15.12
CA ALA A 97 20.40 2.48 -16.49
C ALA A 97 19.58 1.27 -16.91
N ASN A 98 18.40 1.50 -17.50
CA ASN A 98 17.59 0.47 -18.12
C ASN A 98 17.81 0.46 -19.65
N PRO A 99 18.48 -0.55 -20.21
CA PRO A 99 18.81 -0.62 -21.65
C PRO A 99 17.61 -0.91 -22.56
N ALA A 100 16.44 -1.26 -22.00
CA ALA A 100 15.20 -1.45 -22.75
C ALA A 100 14.30 -0.21 -22.75
N LEU A 101 14.66 0.86 -22.03
CA LEU A 101 13.79 2.03 -21.84
C LEU A 101 13.80 2.99 -23.05
N ASN A 102 12.62 3.46 -23.43
CA ASN A 102 12.34 4.33 -24.57
C ASN A 102 11.26 5.37 -24.23
N GLN A 103 11.20 6.45 -25.01
CA GLN A 103 9.99 7.28 -25.09
C GLN A 103 8.98 6.65 -26.07
N ILE A 104 7.69 6.93 -25.91
CA ILE A 104 6.63 6.47 -26.84
C ILE A 104 6.90 6.80 -28.32
N SER A 105 7.63 7.88 -28.61
CA SER A 105 8.03 8.24 -29.98
C SER A 105 9.13 7.33 -30.56
N GLU A 106 9.92 6.68 -29.71
CA GLU A 106 11.04 5.82 -30.08
C GLU A 106 10.64 4.35 -30.24
N LYS A 107 9.57 3.91 -29.55
CA LYS A 107 9.05 2.53 -29.61
C LYS A 107 10.15 1.51 -29.28
N THR A 108 10.27 0.45 -30.07
CA THR A 108 11.24 -0.64 -29.87
C THR A 108 12.68 -0.30 -30.32
N LYS A 109 13.12 0.95 -30.17
CA LYS A 109 14.49 1.39 -30.56
C LYS A 109 15.55 0.74 -29.66
N ASN A 110 15.35 0.85 -28.35
CA ASN A 110 16.17 0.19 -27.34
C ASN A 110 15.48 -1.10 -26.90
N THR A 111 16.25 -2.18 -26.78
CA THR A 111 15.72 -3.50 -26.37
C THR A 111 16.72 -4.20 -25.47
N ALA A 112 16.25 -5.01 -24.53
CA ALA A 112 17.07 -5.90 -23.71
C ALA A 112 16.69 -7.38 -23.92
N PRO A 113 17.64 -8.32 -23.75
CA PRO A 113 17.33 -9.76 -23.77
C PRO A 113 16.59 -10.18 -22.49
N VAL A 114 15.75 -11.22 -22.58
CA VAL A 114 15.09 -11.80 -21.40
C VAL A 114 16.12 -12.56 -20.54
N PRO A 115 16.27 -12.27 -19.24
CA PRO A 115 17.21 -12.98 -18.37
C PRO A 115 16.86 -14.46 -18.24
N THR A 116 17.87 -15.34 -18.19
CA THR A 116 17.69 -16.77 -17.95
C THR A 116 18.47 -17.24 -16.73
N ILE A 117 17.94 -18.26 -16.04
CA ILE A 117 18.47 -18.78 -14.77
C ILE A 117 19.90 -19.37 -14.94
N ASN A 118 20.30 -19.73 -16.17
CA ASN A 118 21.60 -20.36 -16.47
C ASN A 118 22.49 -19.55 -17.44
N GLY A 119 22.14 -18.30 -17.77
CA GLY A 119 22.91 -17.47 -18.71
C GLY A 119 22.83 -17.93 -20.17
N GLU A 120 21.90 -18.82 -20.52
CA GLU A 120 21.60 -19.16 -21.91
C GLU A 120 20.91 -17.97 -22.58
N VAL A 121 21.47 -17.51 -23.70
CA VAL A 121 20.91 -16.39 -24.44
C VAL A 121 19.65 -16.86 -25.17
N THR A 122 18.51 -16.35 -24.76
CA THR A 122 17.24 -16.45 -25.48
C THR A 122 17.23 -15.45 -26.64
N ASN A 123 16.57 -15.80 -27.75
CA ASN A 123 16.40 -14.88 -28.88
C ASN A 123 15.30 -13.84 -28.58
N GLU A 124 14.57 -14.03 -27.49
CA GLU A 124 13.50 -13.21 -27.00
C GLU A 124 14.03 -11.90 -26.38
N ARG A 125 13.43 -10.78 -26.76
CA ARG A 125 13.81 -9.43 -26.29
C ARG A 125 12.58 -8.65 -25.87
N TYR A 126 12.77 -7.60 -25.10
CA TYR A 126 11.71 -6.66 -24.75
C TYR A 126 12.17 -5.20 -24.89
N ALA A 127 11.20 -4.32 -25.14
CA ALA A 127 11.34 -2.86 -25.10
C ALA A 127 10.30 -2.30 -24.14
N ILE A 128 10.64 -1.23 -23.42
CA ILE A 128 9.76 -0.55 -22.48
C ILE A 128 9.58 0.88 -22.97
N ASP A 129 8.35 1.27 -23.24
CA ASP A 129 7.95 2.61 -23.66
C ASP A 129 7.21 3.31 -22.53
N LEU A 130 7.70 4.48 -22.12
CA LEU A 130 6.98 5.35 -21.19
C LEU A 130 5.77 5.97 -21.88
N LEU A 131 4.56 5.75 -21.34
CA LEU A 131 3.33 6.31 -21.88
C LEU A 131 2.96 7.60 -21.12
N PRO A 132 2.87 8.76 -21.81
CA PRO A 132 2.41 9.99 -21.19
C PRO A 132 0.99 9.88 -20.61
N ALA A 133 0.66 10.78 -19.69
CA ALA A 133 -0.69 10.94 -19.15
C ALA A 133 -1.69 11.30 -20.26
N GLU A 134 -2.95 10.87 -20.10
CA GLU A 134 -3.97 11.07 -21.12
C GLU A 134 -4.32 12.55 -21.29
N GLY A 135 -4.35 13.03 -22.54
CA GLY A 135 -4.64 14.43 -22.85
C GLY A 135 -3.44 15.39 -22.82
N GLN A 136 -2.23 14.90 -22.55
CA GLN A 136 -1.03 15.72 -22.63
C GLN A 136 -0.59 15.99 -24.08
N PRO A 137 -0.15 17.23 -24.42
CA PRO A 137 0.29 17.58 -25.77
C PRO A 137 1.68 17.02 -26.09
N GLU A 138 2.49 16.72 -25.07
CA GLU A 138 3.83 16.16 -25.25
C GLU A 138 3.80 14.63 -25.32
N THR A 139 4.38 14.07 -26.39
CA THR A 139 4.54 12.62 -26.56
C THR A 139 5.85 12.10 -25.93
N LYS A 140 6.25 12.67 -24.78
CA LYS A 140 7.48 12.31 -24.08
C LYS A 140 7.40 12.70 -22.60
N CYS A 141 8.18 12.02 -21.77
CA CYS A 141 8.41 12.38 -20.37
C CYS A 141 9.16 13.72 -20.29
N ASN A 142 8.57 14.70 -19.61
CA ASN A 142 9.16 16.03 -19.43
C ASN A 142 9.85 16.12 -18.06
N LEU A 143 11.18 16.21 -18.05
CA LEU A 143 11.97 16.32 -16.81
C LEU A 143 11.65 17.59 -15.98
N ALA A 144 11.13 18.66 -16.60
CA ALA A 144 10.75 19.88 -15.89
C ALA A 144 9.36 19.78 -15.23
N ASP A 145 8.54 18.81 -15.66
CA ASP A 145 7.19 18.57 -15.15
C ASP A 145 6.81 17.09 -15.34
N VAL A 146 7.48 16.22 -14.58
CA VAL A 146 7.26 14.76 -14.68
C VAL A 146 5.86 14.42 -14.19
N PHE A 147 5.39 15.10 -13.14
CA PHE A 147 4.06 14.86 -12.58
C PHE A 147 2.96 15.19 -13.58
N GLY A 148 2.98 16.38 -14.19
CA GLY A 148 2.00 16.77 -15.20
C GLY A 148 2.09 15.94 -16.49
N SER A 149 3.30 15.52 -16.90
CA SER A 149 3.49 14.79 -18.17
C SER A 149 3.25 13.29 -18.10
N MET A 150 3.54 12.63 -16.97
CA MET A 150 3.53 11.16 -16.85
C MET A 150 2.47 10.61 -15.89
N ILE A 151 2.06 11.38 -14.88
CA ILE A 151 1.03 10.95 -13.93
C ILE A 151 -0.34 11.41 -14.43
N GLU A 152 -1.29 10.50 -14.46
CA GLU A 152 -2.68 10.82 -14.77
C GLU A 152 -3.25 11.81 -13.74
N GLN A 153 -3.75 12.94 -14.22
CA GLN A 153 -4.18 14.06 -13.38
C GLN A 153 -5.68 14.05 -13.05
N SER A 154 -6.47 13.26 -13.77
CA SER A 154 -7.92 13.17 -13.55
C SER A 154 -8.51 11.81 -13.91
N GLY A 155 -9.78 11.58 -13.55
CA GLY A 155 -10.50 10.35 -13.85
C GLY A 155 -10.16 9.19 -12.91
N SER A 156 -10.59 7.98 -13.27
CA SER A 156 -10.38 6.77 -12.44
C SER A 156 -8.94 6.26 -12.43
N ALA A 157 -8.09 6.78 -13.34
CA ALA A 157 -6.67 6.43 -13.44
C ALA A 157 -5.76 7.47 -12.77
N ALA A 158 -6.31 8.52 -12.17
CA ALA A 158 -5.47 9.56 -11.58
C ALA A 158 -4.53 9.02 -10.48
N GLY A 159 -3.36 9.62 -10.34
CA GLY A 159 -2.29 9.12 -9.47
C GLY A 159 -1.58 7.84 -9.97
N THR A 160 -1.85 7.44 -11.20
CA THR A 160 -1.15 6.32 -11.86
C THR A 160 -0.32 6.81 -13.02
N PHE A 161 0.67 6.02 -13.43
CA PHE A 161 1.33 6.17 -14.73
C PHE A 161 1.30 4.85 -15.48
N ARG A 162 1.63 4.89 -16.76
CA ARG A 162 1.59 3.71 -17.61
C ARG A 162 2.91 3.51 -18.35
N ILE A 163 3.25 2.25 -18.57
CA ILE A 163 4.27 1.86 -19.54
C ILE A 163 3.66 0.87 -20.52
N GLU A 164 4.20 0.82 -21.72
CA GLU A 164 3.96 -0.25 -22.68
C GLU A 164 5.23 -1.09 -22.78
N SER A 165 5.15 -2.37 -22.40
CA SER A 165 6.23 -3.32 -22.62
C SER A 165 5.93 -4.15 -23.86
N THR A 166 6.80 -4.06 -24.87
CA THR A 166 6.70 -4.82 -26.13
C THR A 166 7.71 -5.96 -26.13
N GLY A 167 7.23 -7.19 -26.11
CA GLY A 167 8.02 -8.40 -26.26
C GLY A 167 8.18 -8.83 -27.72
N LEU A 168 9.37 -9.28 -28.07
CA LEU A 168 9.84 -9.61 -29.41
C LEU A 168 10.31 -11.06 -29.42
N ALA A 169 9.68 -11.90 -30.24
CA ALA A 169 10.13 -13.26 -30.50
C ALA A 169 10.04 -13.55 -32.01
N GLU A 170 11.18 -13.75 -32.66
CA GLU A 170 11.29 -13.95 -34.11
C GLU A 170 10.50 -12.89 -34.92
N THR A 171 9.36 -13.27 -35.51
CA THR A 171 8.48 -12.41 -36.32
C THR A 171 7.24 -11.92 -35.58
N LYS A 172 7.02 -12.36 -34.33
CA LYS A 172 5.85 -11.97 -33.53
C LYS A 172 6.22 -10.92 -32.49
N LYS A 173 5.27 -10.02 -32.27
CA LYS A 173 5.29 -9.04 -31.21
C LYS A 173 4.04 -9.16 -30.36
N ARG A 174 4.17 -8.84 -29.07
CA ARG A 174 3.07 -8.71 -28.12
C ARG A 174 3.38 -7.56 -27.18
N SER A 175 2.39 -6.71 -26.94
CA SER A 175 2.54 -5.57 -26.05
C SER A 175 1.59 -5.67 -24.87
N ILE A 176 2.10 -5.32 -23.69
CA ILE A 176 1.35 -5.23 -22.44
C ILE A 176 1.44 -3.78 -21.98
N VAL A 177 0.27 -3.16 -21.75
CA VAL A 177 0.19 -1.88 -21.06
C VAL A 177 0.00 -2.16 -19.58
N ALA A 178 0.98 -1.74 -18.78
CA ALA A 178 0.96 -1.87 -17.33
C ALA A 178 0.74 -0.49 -16.70
N THR A 179 -0.22 -0.42 -15.78
CA THR A 179 -0.54 0.78 -14.99
C THR A 179 0.08 0.63 -13.60
N PHE A 180 0.95 1.55 -13.24
CA PHE A 180 1.64 1.62 -11.96
C PHE A 180 1.00 2.67 -11.07
N LYS A 181 0.91 2.36 -9.78
CA LYS A 181 0.40 3.29 -8.77
C LYS A 181 1.40 3.40 -7.62
N ASN A 182 1.58 4.62 -7.13
CA ASN A 182 2.42 4.88 -5.95
C ASN A 182 1.67 4.42 -4.70
N LEU A 183 2.35 3.69 -3.83
CA LEU A 183 1.94 3.47 -2.45
C LEU A 183 2.53 4.58 -1.60
N ASN A 184 1.63 5.26 -0.92
CA ASN A 184 1.90 6.29 0.06
C ASN A 184 0.92 6.10 1.22
N PHE A 185 1.02 6.94 2.24
CA PHE A 185 0.17 6.83 3.42
C PHE A 185 -1.33 6.90 3.06
N VAL A 186 -1.71 7.77 2.11
CA VAL A 186 -3.12 7.94 1.72
C VAL A 186 -3.69 6.82 0.85
N SER A 187 -2.85 5.87 0.45
CA SER A 187 -3.29 4.65 -0.24
C SER A 187 -4.02 3.68 0.70
N PHE A 188 -3.88 3.86 2.02
CA PHE A 188 -4.44 3.00 3.05
C PHE A 188 -5.39 3.76 3.96
N VAL A 189 -6.40 3.09 4.49
CA VAL A 189 -7.25 3.64 5.56
C VAL A 189 -6.54 3.61 6.90
N TRP A 190 -5.63 2.65 7.06
CA TRP A 190 -4.84 2.40 8.25
C TRP A 190 -3.41 2.12 7.81
N TYR A 191 -2.48 2.95 8.26
CA TYR A 191 -1.05 2.80 8.07
C TYR A 191 -0.35 2.91 9.42
N THR A 192 0.49 1.93 9.77
CA THR A 192 1.22 1.93 11.03
C THR A 192 2.61 1.32 10.89
N VAL A 193 3.57 1.79 11.69
CA VAL A 193 4.88 1.14 11.77
C VAL A 193 4.90 0.07 12.86
N PHE A 194 4.33 0.36 14.04
CA PHE A 194 4.28 -0.58 15.17
C PHE A 194 2.83 -0.87 15.59
N GLU A 195 2.46 -2.14 15.69
CA GLU A 195 1.14 -2.59 16.15
C GLU A 195 1.09 -2.69 17.69
N THR A 196 1.37 -1.55 18.33
CA THR A 196 1.40 -1.37 19.78
C THR A 196 1.06 0.06 20.14
N ALA A 197 0.78 0.33 21.43
CA ALA A 197 0.53 1.69 21.87
C ALA A 197 1.80 2.52 21.87
N ASP A 198 1.62 3.82 21.74
CA ASP A 198 2.71 4.77 21.88
C ASP A 198 3.39 4.63 23.26
N PRO A 199 4.73 4.65 23.36
CA PRO A 199 5.47 4.59 24.61
C PRO A 199 4.98 5.54 25.70
N VAL A 200 4.39 6.69 25.34
CA VAL A 200 3.82 7.67 26.28
C VAL A 200 2.72 7.08 27.17
N VAL A 201 2.01 6.04 26.69
CA VAL A 201 0.90 5.39 27.40
C VAL A 201 1.41 4.53 28.57
N TYR A 202 2.66 4.07 28.53
CA TYR A 202 3.15 3.10 29.50
C TYR A 202 3.65 3.72 30.81
N GLY A 203 3.99 5.02 30.86
CA GLY A 203 4.36 5.67 32.12
C GLY A 203 5.01 7.06 31.98
N GLY A 204 5.05 7.80 33.09
CA GLY A 204 5.78 9.06 33.22
C GLY A 204 7.28 8.87 33.46
N LEU A 205 8.07 9.91 33.19
CA LEU A 205 9.53 9.90 33.44
C LEU A 205 9.85 9.54 34.89
N PRO A 206 10.87 8.69 35.16
CA PRO A 206 11.89 8.17 34.25
C PRO A 206 11.56 6.80 33.60
N GLU A 207 10.34 6.26 33.78
CA GLU A 207 9.99 4.96 33.18
C GLU A 207 9.87 5.03 31.65
N GLU A 208 9.69 6.22 31.08
CA GLU A 208 9.59 6.47 29.64
C GLU A 208 10.73 5.83 28.83
N GLU A 209 12.00 5.95 29.26
CA GLU A 209 13.15 5.38 28.53
C GLU A 209 13.08 3.86 28.40
N LYS A 210 12.51 3.19 29.41
CA LYS A 210 12.26 1.75 29.36
C LYS A 210 11.19 1.42 28.32
N TYR A 211 10.15 2.24 28.22
CA TYR A 211 9.02 2.03 27.32
C TYR A 211 9.26 2.47 25.88
N LEU A 212 10.30 3.27 25.60
CA LEU A 212 10.78 3.50 24.22
C LEU A 212 11.10 2.18 23.50
N LYS A 213 11.51 1.14 24.24
CA LYS A 213 11.76 -0.22 23.71
C LYS A 213 10.48 -0.94 23.27
N CYS A 214 9.30 -0.42 23.59
CA CYS A 214 8.03 -0.96 23.12
C CYS A 214 7.78 -0.65 21.64
N GLY A 215 8.40 0.41 21.08
CA GLY A 215 8.43 0.67 19.64
C GLY A 215 9.39 -0.26 18.90
N ALA A 216 9.02 -1.54 18.87
CA ALA A 216 9.72 -2.59 18.14
C ALA A 216 8.69 -3.51 17.47
N PHE A 217 9.13 -4.29 16.49
CA PHE A 217 8.26 -5.27 15.85
C PHE A 217 7.88 -6.41 16.80
N TYR A 218 6.75 -7.05 16.50
CA TYR A 218 6.30 -8.24 17.20
C TYR A 218 7.39 -9.31 17.29
N GLY A 219 7.47 -10.02 18.41
CA GLY A 219 8.53 -10.99 18.66
C GLY A 219 9.85 -10.39 19.14
N GLU A 220 10.16 -9.14 18.78
CA GLU A 220 11.31 -8.39 19.32
C GLU A 220 10.91 -7.53 20.54
N ARG A 221 9.64 -7.14 20.62
CA ARG A 221 9.08 -6.36 21.74
C ARG A 221 9.31 -7.02 23.10
N PRO A 222 9.80 -6.27 24.12
CA PRO A 222 9.90 -6.77 25.49
C PRO A 222 8.56 -7.21 26.07
N ILE A 223 8.56 -8.26 26.91
CA ILE A 223 7.33 -8.85 27.46
C ILE A 223 6.47 -7.88 28.28
N PHE A 224 7.07 -6.85 28.89
CA PHE A 224 6.36 -5.84 29.67
C PHE A 224 5.56 -4.85 28.79
N CYS A 225 5.76 -4.84 27.47
CA CYS A 225 5.06 -3.97 26.53
C CYS A 225 3.71 -4.53 26.08
N LYS A 226 3.36 -5.77 26.45
CA LYS A 226 2.14 -6.45 25.96
C LYS A 226 0.82 -5.81 26.40
N ALA A 227 0.82 -5.01 27.48
CA ALA A 227 -0.40 -4.51 28.12
C ALA A 227 -1.27 -3.62 27.21
N PHE A 228 -0.66 -2.96 26.23
CA PHE A 228 -1.33 -2.04 25.30
C PHE A 228 -1.06 -2.38 23.84
N ASN A 229 -0.77 -3.65 23.53
CA ASN A 229 -0.74 -4.10 22.14
C ASN A 229 -2.08 -3.82 21.44
N ASN A 230 -2.01 -3.53 20.15
CA ASN A 230 -3.22 -3.41 19.35
C ASN A 230 -3.77 -4.79 19.03
N TYR A 231 -5.09 -4.91 19.03
CA TYR A 231 -5.75 -6.14 18.61
C TYR A 231 -6.97 -5.80 17.77
N PHE A 232 -7.01 -6.31 16.55
CA PHE A 232 -8.22 -6.31 15.71
C PHE A 232 -9.14 -7.43 16.19
N ILE A 233 -10.35 -7.08 16.65
CA ILE A 233 -11.23 -8.02 17.35
C ILE A 233 -12.45 -8.46 16.51
N SER A 234 -13.11 -9.52 16.96
CA SER A 234 -14.36 -9.99 16.34
C SER A 234 -15.43 -8.90 16.32
N GLY A 235 -16.05 -8.70 15.16
CA GLY A 235 -17.08 -7.67 14.95
C GLY A 235 -16.52 -6.33 14.46
N GLU A 236 -15.20 -6.14 14.51
CA GLU A 236 -14.53 -4.98 13.93
C GLU A 236 -14.42 -5.10 12.40
N SER A 237 -14.47 -3.96 11.72
CA SER A 237 -14.30 -3.87 10.27
C SER A 237 -13.42 -2.68 9.91
N VAL A 238 -12.29 -2.94 9.26
CA VAL A 238 -11.43 -1.91 8.66
C VAL A 238 -11.82 -1.80 7.19
N ASN A 239 -12.62 -0.77 6.88
CA ASN A 239 -13.26 -0.61 5.57
C ASN A 239 -12.33 0.10 4.58
N GLY A 240 -11.24 -0.56 4.17
CA GLY A 240 -10.30 -0.05 3.17
C GLY A 240 -9.04 -0.91 3.05
N PRO A 241 -8.11 -0.50 2.16
CA PRO A 241 -6.76 -1.05 2.17
C PRO A 241 -6.09 -0.75 3.51
N ILE A 242 -5.32 -1.70 4.05
CA ILE A 242 -4.59 -1.57 5.31
C ILE A 242 -3.14 -1.94 5.08
N HIS A 243 -2.26 -1.21 5.74
CA HIS A 243 -0.84 -1.49 5.79
C HIS A 243 -0.36 -1.38 7.24
N THR A 244 0.42 -2.36 7.67
CA THR A 244 1.30 -2.18 8.82
C THR A 244 2.67 -2.76 8.50
N GLU A 245 3.73 -2.07 8.89
CA GLU A 245 5.09 -2.62 8.83
C GLU A 245 5.27 -3.76 9.85
N ASP A 246 4.43 -3.81 10.89
CA ASP A 246 4.48 -4.82 11.95
C ASP A 246 3.56 -6.02 11.63
N HIS A 247 3.55 -6.96 12.57
CA HIS A 247 2.68 -8.10 12.60
C HIS A 247 1.35 -7.70 13.28
N ALA A 248 0.23 -8.06 12.68
CA ALA A 248 -1.10 -7.72 13.20
C ALA A 248 -1.59 -8.69 14.29
N GLY A 249 -1.97 -8.14 15.45
CA GLY A 249 -2.66 -8.87 16.50
C GLY A 249 -4.14 -9.06 16.18
N ILE A 250 -4.62 -10.31 16.08
CA ILE A 250 -5.99 -10.65 15.66
C ILE A 250 -6.70 -11.54 16.67
N CYS A 251 -7.77 -11.01 17.26
CA CYS A 251 -8.58 -11.71 18.26
C CYS A 251 -9.95 -12.10 17.72
N GLY A 252 -10.02 -13.31 17.18
CA GLY A 252 -11.21 -13.87 16.57
C GLY A 252 -11.30 -13.52 15.08
N SER A 253 -12.40 -12.89 14.65
CA SER A 253 -12.71 -12.74 13.21
C SER A 253 -13.08 -11.32 12.78
N PRO A 254 -12.12 -10.35 12.85
CA PRO A 254 -12.30 -9.03 12.23
C PRO A 254 -12.45 -9.15 10.70
N THR A 255 -12.98 -8.10 10.07
CA THR A 255 -13.11 -8.01 8.61
C THR A 255 -12.18 -6.94 8.05
N PHE A 256 -11.42 -7.29 7.01
CA PHE A 256 -10.46 -6.38 6.37
C PHE A 256 -10.78 -6.17 4.89
N GLY A 257 -10.87 -4.89 4.49
CA GLY A 257 -11.14 -4.48 3.11
C GLY A 257 -12.62 -4.34 2.79
N ARG A 258 -12.91 -3.73 1.64
CA ARG A 258 -14.27 -3.54 1.10
C ARG A 258 -14.50 -4.25 -0.22
N LYS A 259 -13.43 -4.45 -0.98
CA LYS A 259 -13.41 -5.07 -2.31
C LYS A 259 -12.12 -5.84 -2.49
N SER A 260 -12.10 -6.81 -3.41
CA SER A 260 -10.93 -7.66 -3.71
C SER A 260 -9.71 -6.92 -4.26
N THR A 261 -9.79 -5.60 -4.48
CA THR A 261 -8.65 -4.77 -4.90
C THR A 261 -8.05 -3.96 -3.75
N ASP A 262 -8.68 -3.97 -2.57
CA ASP A 262 -8.09 -3.39 -1.38
C ASP A 262 -6.94 -4.31 -0.92
N ARG A 263 -5.74 -3.76 -0.83
CA ARG A 263 -4.53 -4.49 -0.38
C ARG A 263 -4.53 -4.56 1.14
N ILE A 264 -4.35 -5.76 1.67
CA ILE A 264 -4.28 -6.03 3.10
C ILE A 264 -2.85 -6.50 3.38
N GLU A 265 -2.05 -5.63 3.99
CA GLU A 265 -0.59 -5.78 4.07
C GLU A 265 -0.14 -5.80 5.53
N PHE A 266 0.49 -6.91 5.92
CA PHE A 266 1.15 -7.06 7.22
C PHE A 266 2.63 -7.38 6.95
N GLY A 267 3.50 -6.40 7.17
CA GLY A 267 4.88 -6.40 6.68
C GLY A 267 5.83 -7.28 7.46
N HIS A 268 5.52 -7.62 8.72
CA HIS A 268 6.41 -8.39 9.57
C HIS A 268 5.91 -9.82 9.79
N SER A 269 6.68 -10.82 9.36
CA SER A 269 6.43 -12.23 9.67
C SER A 269 7.14 -12.65 10.95
N TYR A 270 6.43 -13.35 11.84
CA TYR A 270 7.02 -13.95 13.04
C TYR A 270 6.98 -15.47 12.96
N LYS A 271 8.15 -16.12 13.01
CA LYS A 271 8.30 -17.58 12.85
C LYS A 271 7.72 -18.13 11.52
N GLY A 272 7.75 -17.31 10.47
CA GLY A 272 7.31 -17.71 9.12
C GLY A 272 5.79 -17.73 8.94
N ASP A 273 5.05 -17.00 9.77
CA ASP A 273 3.61 -16.81 9.61
C ASP A 273 3.28 -15.81 8.50
N GLU A 274 1.97 -15.60 8.31
CA GLU A 274 1.39 -14.70 7.32
C GLU A 274 1.37 -13.23 7.77
N GLY A 275 2.14 -12.86 8.79
CA GLY A 275 2.19 -11.48 9.32
C GLY A 275 1.07 -11.14 10.29
N TYR A 276 0.31 -12.14 10.74
CA TYR A 276 -0.69 -11.97 11.78
C TYR A 276 -0.85 -13.23 12.64
N SER A 277 -1.28 -13.04 13.88
CA SER A 277 -1.56 -14.13 14.82
C SER A 277 -2.47 -13.64 15.93
N ASN A 278 -2.84 -14.52 16.86
CA ASN A 278 -3.69 -14.12 17.98
C ASN A 278 -2.94 -13.40 19.11
N GLU A 279 -1.60 -13.30 19.02
CA GLU A 279 -0.77 -12.63 20.01
C GLU A 279 -1.11 -12.97 21.49
N GLU A 280 -1.56 -14.20 21.75
CA GLU A 280 -1.99 -14.69 23.07
C GLU A 280 -3.26 -14.03 23.67
N CYS A 281 -4.11 -13.35 22.89
CA CYS A 281 -5.32 -12.70 23.39
C CYS A 281 -6.49 -13.65 23.78
N GLY A 282 -6.22 -14.95 23.92
CA GLY A 282 -7.20 -15.94 24.42
C GLY A 282 -8.22 -16.47 23.40
N GLY A 283 -8.19 -16.00 22.15
CA GLY A 283 -8.99 -16.50 21.02
C GLY A 283 -8.14 -16.97 19.84
N GLY A 284 -8.75 -17.55 18.79
CA GLY A 284 -8.03 -17.86 17.55
C GLY A 284 -7.93 -16.64 16.62
N ALA A 285 -6.94 -16.60 15.73
CA ALA A 285 -6.87 -15.60 14.67
C ALA A 285 -7.54 -16.16 13.40
N SER A 286 -8.66 -15.57 13.00
CA SER A 286 -9.47 -16.01 11.85
C SER A 286 -10.04 -14.79 11.11
N PRO A 287 -9.20 -13.91 10.56
CA PRO A 287 -9.65 -12.72 9.84
C PRO A 287 -10.47 -13.08 8.60
N LYS A 288 -11.40 -12.20 8.26
CA LYS A 288 -12.17 -12.26 7.01
C LYS A 288 -11.62 -11.24 6.04
N PHE A 289 -10.85 -11.70 5.07
CA PHE A 289 -10.33 -10.85 4.00
C PHE A 289 -11.38 -10.66 2.91
N VAL A 290 -11.93 -9.45 2.81
CA VAL A 290 -12.70 -9.00 1.65
C VAL A 290 -11.73 -8.44 0.59
N GLY A 291 -10.65 -7.80 1.05
CA GLY A 291 -9.50 -7.44 0.24
C GLY A 291 -8.57 -8.63 -0.07
N THR A 292 -7.47 -8.35 -0.75
CA THR A 292 -6.42 -9.33 -1.03
C THR A 292 -5.32 -9.21 0.01
N HIS A 293 -5.12 -10.29 0.78
CA HIS A 293 -4.00 -10.42 1.70
C HIS A 293 -2.69 -10.61 0.92
N ILE A 294 -1.72 -9.73 1.16
CA ILE A 294 -0.40 -9.76 0.54
C ILE A 294 0.57 -10.41 1.53
N PRO A 295 1.29 -11.48 1.15
CA PRO A 295 2.25 -12.12 2.04
C PRO A 295 3.34 -11.14 2.51
N PRO A 296 3.85 -11.25 3.75
CA PRO A 296 4.84 -10.31 4.30
C PRO A 296 6.08 -10.12 3.41
N ALA A 297 6.53 -11.17 2.72
CA ALA A 297 7.68 -11.12 1.81
C ALA A 297 7.46 -10.27 0.55
N GLU A 298 6.22 -9.96 0.20
CA GLU A 298 5.82 -9.15 -0.96
C GLU A 298 5.34 -7.74 -0.55
N VAL A 299 5.27 -7.45 0.75
CA VAL A 299 4.87 -6.14 1.26
C VAL A 299 6.07 -5.18 1.12
N PRO A 300 5.95 -4.08 0.36
CA PRO A 300 6.99 -3.07 0.31
C PRO A 300 7.00 -2.25 1.60
N SER A 301 8.19 -1.92 2.12
CA SER A 301 8.32 -1.05 3.28
C SER A 301 8.08 0.41 2.87
N LEU A 302 7.24 1.10 3.64
CA LEU A 302 6.89 2.50 3.53
C LEU A 302 7.39 3.19 4.79
N LYS A 303 8.57 3.81 4.77
CA LYS A 303 9.11 4.48 5.96
C LYS A 303 8.65 5.93 6.05
N PRO A 304 8.13 6.40 7.20
CA PRO A 304 7.77 7.80 7.39
C PRO A 304 9.01 8.70 7.33
N PRO A 305 8.88 9.94 6.82
CA PRO A 305 9.94 10.93 6.92
C PRO A 305 10.23 11.26 8.39
N PRO A 306 11.46 11.70 8.72
CA PRO A 306 11.86 11.98 10.10
C PRO A 306 11.11 13.16 10.74
N GLY A 307 10.49 14.01 9.92
CA GLY A 307 9.73 15.18 10.33
C GLY A 307 9.05 15.85 9.14
N ASP A 308 8.42 16.98 9.41
CA ASP A 308 7.64 17.78 8.46
C ASP A 308 8.38 19.02 7.95
N GLU A 309 9.70 19.08 8.15
CA GLU A 309 10.52 20.28 7.86
C GLU A 309 10.46 20.70 6.38
N GLU A 310 10.15 19.77 5.46
CA GLU A 310 9.93 20.10 4.04
C GLU A 310 8.76 21.08 3.82
N LEU A 311 7.76 21.05 4.70
CA LEU A 311 6.58 21.93 4.61
C LEU A 311 6.91 23.38 5.00
N GLU A 312 7.91 23.60 5.86
CA GLU A 312 8.41 24.94 6.21
C GLU A 312 8.95 25.70 4.99
N HIS A 313 9.45 24.97 3.98
CA HIS A 313 9.96 25.56 2.74
C HIS A 313 8.88 25.82 1.68
N ILE A 314 7.69 25.26 1.87
CA ILE A 314 6.55 25.36 0.94
C ILE A 314 5.54 26.41 1.40
N VAL A 315 5.36 26.53 2.72
CA VAL A 315 4.37 27.43 3.31
C VAL A 315 4.67 28.90 2.95
N GLU A 316 3.61 29.64 2.61
CA GLU A 316 3.71 31.08 2.40
C GLU A 316 3.87 31.79 3.76
N PRO A 317 4.70 32.83 3.91
CA PRO A 317 4.93 33.49 5.21
C PRO A 317 3.67 34.04 5.90
N ALA A 318 2.57 34.24 5.18
CA ALA A 318 1.29 34.69 5.76
C ALA A 318 0.48 33.55 6.42
N TYR A 319 0.87 32.29 6.20
CA TYR A 319 0.22 31.06 6.67
C TYR A 319 1.17 30.17 7.50
N ASP A 320 2.37 30.67 7.80
CA ASP A 320 3.26 30.15 8.83
C ASP A 320 2.93 30.88 10.14
N PHE A 321 2.22 30.17 11.03
CA PHE A 321 1.85 30.68 12.34
C PHE A 321 2.76 30.09 13.42
N SER A 322 2.76 30.69 14.61
CA SER A 322 3.58 30.22 15.72
C SER A 322 2.76 30.07 16.98
N GLY A 323 3.09 29.10 17.81
CA GLY A 323 2.38 28.83 19.05
C GLY A 323 0.94 28.36 18.79
N LYS A 324 0.09 28.41 19.81
CA LYS A 324 -1.24 27.82 19.73
C LYS A 324 -2.13 28.57 18.76
N THR A 325 -2.52 27.87 17.70
CA THR A 325 -3.31 28.39 16.60
C THR A 325 -4.58 27.56 16.44
N GLU A 326 -5.73 28.20 16.25
CA GLU A 326 -6.98 27.53 15.90
C GLU A 326 -7.43 27.93 14.49
N VAL A 327 -7.67 26.92 13.66
CA VAL A 327 -8.12 27.04 12.27
C VAL A 327 -9.57 26.56 12.20
N VAL A 328 -10.48 27.52 12.02
CA VAL A 328 -11.90 27.24 11.79
C VAL A 328 -12.18 27.30 10.30
N LEU A 329 -12.57 26.17 9.72
CA LEU A 329 -12.85 26.03 8.29
C LEU A 329 -14.29 26.48 7.98
N GLU A 330 -14.45 27.45 7.08
CA GLU A 330 -15.73 28.09 6.74
C GLU A 330 -16.04 27.95 5.23
N GLY A 331 -15.97 26.72 4.74
CA GLY A 331 -16.18 26.34 3.34
C GLY A 331 -14.97 26.68 2.47
N THR A 332 -15.00 27.87 1.86
CA THR A 332 -13.94 28.35 0.94
C THR A 332 -13.00 29.38 1.56
N LYS A 333 -13.25 29.74 2.83
CA LYS A 333 -12.44 30.62 3.66
C LYS A 333 -12.21 29.99 5.03
N MET A 334 -11.39 30.65 5.84
CA MET A 334 -11.04 30.22 7.19
C MET A 334 -11.07 31.40 8.15
N LYS A 335 -11.25 31.10 9.42
CA LYS A 335 -10.99 31.99 10.53
C LYS A 335 -9.80 31.43 11.30
N ILE A 336 -8.81 32.29 11.53
CA ILE A 336 -7.59 31.92 12.26
C ILE A 336 -7.58 32.65 13.60
N ILE A 337 -7.35 31.92 14.68
CA ILE A 337 -7.26 32.47 16.03
C ILE A 337 -5.87 32.14 16.58
N GLU A 338 -5.02 33.16 16.72
CA GLU A 338 -3.66 33.05 17.26
C GLU A 338 -3.62 33.39 18.76
N ASN A 339 -2.63 32.85 19.47
CA ASN A 339 -2.38 33.10 20.90
C ASN A 339 -3.56 32.72 21.81
N LYS A 340 -4.23 31.59 21.52
CA LYS A 340 -5.37 31.13 22.31
C LYS A 340 -4.93 30.63 23.71
N GLY A 341 -4.73 31.54 24.67
CA GLY A 341 -4.47 31.20 26.07
C GLY A 341 -3.39 32.01 26.82
N GLU A 342 -2.68 32.94 26.18
CA GLU A 342 -1.73 33.87 26.83
C GLU A 342 -1.75 35.17 26.01
N GLY A 343 -2.33 36.23 26.59
CA GLY A 343 -2.71 37.43 25.85
C GLY A 343 -4.13 37.39 25.26
N ALA A 344 -4.56 38.51 24.65
CA ALA A 344 -5.85 38.56 23.98
C ALA A 344 -5.77 37.76 22.67
N PRO A 345 -6.67 36.79 22.43
CA PRO A 345 -6.66 36.01 21.20
C PRO A 345 -6.80 36.96 20.00
N VAL A 346 -5.93 36.80 19.01
CA VAL A 346 -5.98 37.59 17.77
C VAL A 346 -6.77 36.81 16.76
N THR A 347 -7.94 37.33 16.37
CA THR A 347 -8.81 36.68 15.41
C THR A 347 -8.69 37.34 14.04
N LYS A 348 -8.30 36.56 13.05
CA LYS A 348 -8.30 36.93 11.63
C LYS A 348 -9.51 36.27 10.97
N GLU A 349 -10.49 37.08 10.60
CA GLU A 349 -11.71 36.63 9.92
C GLU A 349 -11.53 36.60 8.41
N ASN A 350 -12.30 35.74 7.71
CA ASN A 350 -12.35 35.69 6.24
C ASN A 350 -10.99 35.46 5.55
N VAL A 351 -10.07 34.74 6.20
CA VAL A 351 -8.76 34.39 5.63
C VAL A 351 -8.99 33.46 4.43
N ALA A 352 -8.36 33.77 3.29
CA ALA A 352 -8.42 32.90 2.12
C ALA A 352 -7.61 31.62 2.35
N PHE A 353 -7.85 30.58 1.55
CA PHE A 353 -6.94 29.43 1.53
C PHE A 353 -5.62 29.85 0.86
N PRO A 354 -4.46 29.35 1.35
CA PRO A 354 -3.15 29.60 0.74
C PRO A 354 -3.12 29.09 -0.70
N ALA A 355 -2.32 29.75 -1.56
CA ALA A 355 -2.14 29.30 -2.94
C ALA A 355 -1.29 28.02 -2.99
N SER A 356 -0.35 27.85 -2.07
CA SER A 356 0.37 26.59 -1.86
C SER A 356 -0.53 25.47 -1.34
N GLY A 357 -1.68 25.80 -0.74
CA GLY A 357 -2.54 24.82 -0.08
C GLY A 357 -1.99 24.30 1.24
N VAL A 358 -1.00 24.98 1.86
CA VAL A 358 -0.38 24.57 3.13
C VAL A 358 -0.53 25.65 4.20
N ILE A 359 -0.98 25.25 5.39
CA ILE A 359 -0.83 26.00 6.64
C ILE A 359 0.18 25.26 7.50
N TYR A 360 1.15 25.97 8.05
CA TYR A 360 2.14 25.41 8.95
C TYR A 360 2.12 26.16 10.28
N VAL A 361 2.25 25.43 11.38
CA VAL A 361 2.34 26.02 12.71
C VAL A 361 3.60 25.56 13.42
N THR A 362 4.49 26.53 13.61
CA THR A 362 5.81 26.36 14.18
C THR A 362 5.76 26.47 15.72
N GLY A 363 6.59 25.67 16.39
CA GLY A 363 6.79 25.75 17.84
C GLY A 363 6.72 24.39 18.54
N GLY A 364 7.65 24.15 19.47
CA GLY A 364 7.66 22.94 20.32
C GLY A 364 6.86 23.12 21.61
N CYS A 365 6.45 22.01 22.20
CA CYS A 365 5.77 21.97 23.50
C CYS A 365 6.51 21.06 24.49
N GLU A 366 6.06 21.06 25.74
CA GLU A 366 6.33 19.95 26.64
C GLU A 366 5.71 18.66 26.09
N LYS A 367 6.29 17.51 26.48
CA LYS A 367 5.80 16.20 26.05
C LYS A 367 4.33 16.04 26.43
N PHE A 368 3.52 15.65 25.45
CA PHE A 368 2.13 15.30 25.68
C PHE A 368 2.04 14.06 26.60
N SER A 369 0.99 14.00 27.42
CA SER A 369 0.57 12.80 28.16
C SER A 369 -0.95 12.69 28.01
N PRO A 370 -1.48 11.50 27.67
CA PRO A 370 -2.93 11.29 27.67
C PRO A 370 -3.53 11.23 29.09
N PHE A 371 -2.69 11.13 30.13
CA PHE A 371 -3.12 11.07 31.52
C PHE A 371 -2.90 12.38 32.26
N GLY A 372 -3.96 12.86 32.92
CA GLY A 372 -4.06 14.12 33.65
C GLY A 372 -2.99 14.39 34.72
N PRO A 373 -2.94 15.59 35.32
CA PRO A 373 -3.79 16.74 35.01
C PRO A 373 -3.48 17.41 33.66
N ALA A 374 -2.51 16.96 32.86
CA ALA A 374 -2.42 17.30 31.43
C ALA A 374 -3.23 16.27 30.61
N PRO A 375 -4.14 16.64 29.68
CA PRO A 375 -4.18 17.87 28.89
C PRO A 375 -5.14 18.93 29.43
N THR A 376 -4.60 19.93 30.14
CA THR A 376 -5.30 21.21 30.27
C THR A 376 -5.13 21.97 28.96
N TYR A 377 -6.21 22.14 28.20
CA TYR A 377 -6.24 22.94 26.96
C TYR A 377 -6.04 24.44 27.16
N THR A 378 -5.48 24.83 28.31
CA THR A 378 -5.21 26.20 28.74
C THR A 378 -3.72 26.45 29.02
N SER A 379 -2.91 25.39 29.15
CA SER A 379 -1.47 25.49 29.48
C SER A 379 -0.55 25.37 28.26
N ASP A 380 -1.11 25.11 27.08
CA ASP A 380 -0.37 24.84 25.84
C ASP A 380 -0.26 26.07 24.92
N THR A 381 -0.46 27.28 25.44
CA THR A 381 -0.52 28.49 24.61
C THR A 381 0.74 28.72 23.78
N ASN A 382 1.92 28.46 24.36
CA ASN A 382 3.19 28.68 23.67
C ASN A 382 3.62 27.48 22.80
N CYS A 383 2.79 26.44 22.74
CA CYS A 383 3.06 25.24 21.98
C CYS A 383 2.60 25.42 20.54
N GLY A 384 3.36 24.97 19.55
CA GLY A 384 2.97 24.96 18.13
C GLY A 384 1.88 23.93 17.83
N ASN A 385 0.79 23.99 18.58
CA ASN A 385 -0.38 23.15 18.48
C ASN A 385 -1.40 23.79 17.55
N VAL A 386 -2.04 22.97 16.72
CA VAL A 386 -3.11 23.43 15.82
C VAL A 386 -4.43 22.81 16.19
N TYR A 387 -5.39 23.64 16.57
CA TYR A 387 -6.77 23.23 16.76
C TYR A 387 -7.53 23.39 15.45
N VAL A 388 -8.27 22.36 15.02
CA VAL A 388 -8.97 22.40 13.73
C VAL A 388 -10.37 21.80 13.80
N HIS A 389 -11.33 22.52 13.21
CA HIS A 389 -12.69 22.06 12.97
C HIS A 389 -13.36 22.89 11.87
N GLY A 390 -14.53 22.46 11.40
CA GLY A 390 -15.38 23.20 10.48
C GLY A 390 -15.64 22.47 9.18
N LYS A 391 -15.98 23.23 8.13
CA LYS A 391 -16.27 22.71 6.80
C LYS A 391 -15.23 23.20 5.80
N TYR A 392 -14.71 22.33 4.94
CA TYR A 392 -13.84 22.72 3.83
C TYR A 392 -14.44 22.33 2.47
N GLU A 393 -14.23 23.19 1.47
CA GLU A 393 -14.66 23.00 0.09
C GLU A 393 -13.49 23.19 -0.90
N LYS A 394 -12.28 23.42 -0.39
CA LYS A 394 -11.03 23.48 -1.16
C LYS A 394 -9.98 22.53 -0.57
N PRO A 395 -9.06 21.99 -1.40
CA PRO A 395 -7.94 21.22 -0.91
C PRO A 395 -7.05 22.05 0.02
N LEU A 396 -6.54 21.43 1.09
CA LEU A 396 -5.69 22.06 2.09
C LEU A 396 -4.90 21.00 2.86
N THR A 397 -3.68 21.33 3.29
CA THR A 397 -2.93 20.58 4.28
C THR A 397 -2.61 21.50 5.44
N ILE A 398 -2.93 21.04 6.66
CA ILE A 398 -2.63 21.74 7.90
C ILE A 398 -1.59 20.90 8.63
N ALA A 399 -0.42 21.48 8.82
CA ALA A 399 0.72 20.85 9.45
C ALA A 399 1.10 21.57 10.75
N ALA A 400 1.58 20.80 11.73
CA ALA A 400 2.02 21.31 13.02
C ALA A 400 3.33 20.66 13.45
N GLN A 401 4.31 21.50 13.80
CA GLN A 401 5.60 21.03 14.31
C GLN A 401 5.47 20.30 15.66
N ASN A 402 4.35 20.47 16.38
CA ASN A 402 3.97 19.70 17.56
C ASN A 402 2.75 18.80 17.30
N ASP A 403 1.57 19.18 17.82
CA ASP A 403 0.35 18.37 17.73
C ASP A 403 -0.73 19.04 16.87
N VAL A 404 -1.54 18.24 16.18
CA VAL A 404 -2.81 18.69 15.58
C VAL A 404 -3.97 18.17 16.42
N ILE A 405 -4.83 19.04 16.93
CA ILE A 405 -5.98 18.72 17.78
C ILE A 405 -7.27 18.94 17.00
N ILE A 406 -8.01 17.87 16.75
CA ILE A 406 -9.35 17.87 16.17
C ILE A 406 -10.34 18.22 17.27
N ASN A 407 -10.79 19.48 17.31
CA ASN A 407 -11.66 20.01 18.37
C ASN A 407 -13.12 20.24 17.95
N GLY A 408 -13.53 19.58 16.88
CA GLY A 408 -14.88 19.62 16.36
C GLY A 408 -15.00 18.77 15.10
N ASN A 409 -16.19 18.75 14.51
CA ASN A 409 -16.40 18.06 13.25
C ASN A 409 -15.59 18.72 12.13
N ILE A 410 -14.93 17.90 11.32
CA ILE A 410 -14.25 18.32 10.09
C ILE A 410 -15.05 17.74 8.94
N THR A 411 -15.75 18.59 8.18
CA THR A 411 -16.75 18.19 7.19
C THR A 411 -16.41 18.69 5.79
N THR A 412 -16.93 17.99 4.79
CA THR A 412 -16.82 18.38 3.38
C THR A 412 -18.15 18.11 2.66
N ALA A 413 -18.21 18.37 1.36
CA ALA A 413 -19.38 18.04 0.55
C ALA A 413 -19.57 16.51 0.48
N VAL A 414 -20.76 16.02 0.86
CA VAL A 414 -21.09 14.59 0.87
C VAL A 414 -22.40 14.32 0.12
N ASN A 415 -22.57 13.08 -0.34
CA ASN A 415 -23.84 12.61 -0.88
C ASN A 415 -24.83 12.21 0.24
N GLY A 416 -26.04 11.77 -0.13
CA GLY A 416 -27.08 11.34 0.82
C GLY A 416 -26.72 10.13 1.70
N SER A 417 -25.61 9.44 1.43
CA SER A 417 -25.09 8.33 2.23
C SER A 417 -23.88 8.74 3.09
N GLY A 418 -23.54 10.03 3.15
CA GLY A 418 -22.39 10.54 3.91
C GLY A 418 -21.03 10.24 3.28
N THR A 419 -20.99 9.83 2.00
CA THR A 419 -19.74 9.61 1.26
C THR A 419 -19.26 10.94 0.68
N PRO A 420 -17.97 11.29 0.81
CA PRO A 420 -17.41 12.52 0.24
C PRO A 420 -17.59 12.64 -1.27
N THR A 421 -17.75 13.88 -1.73
CA THR A 421 -17.94 14.25 -3.13
C THR A 421 -17.08 15.45 -3.49
N GLY A 422 -16.87 15.70 -4.78
CA GLY A 422 -15.99 16.77 -5.25
C GLY A 422 -14.51 16.45 -5.03
N THR A 423 -13.65 17.45 -5.23
CA THR A 423 -12.18 17.29 -5.26
C THR A 423 -11.48 17.85 -4.04
N ALA A 424 -12.21 18.41 -3.08
CA ALA A 424 -11.62 18.97 -1.86
C ALA A 424 -11.13 17.84 -0.95
N LEU A 425 -9.84 17.83 -0.64
CA LEU A 425 -9.18 16.91 0.28
C LEU A 425 -8.42 17.69 1.35
N LEU A 426 -8.60 17.29 2.60
CA LEU A 426 -7.90 17.87 3.74
C LEU A 426 -6.82 16.90 4.24
N GLY A 427 -5.60 17.38 4.39
CA GLY A 427 -4.49 16.71 5.06
C GLY A 427 -4.26 17.30 6.44
N LEU A 428 -4.09 16.45 7.45
CA LEU A 428 -3.67 16.82 8.80
C LEU A 428 -2.35 16.11 9.09
N ILE A 429 -1.29 16.87 9.30
CA ILE A 429 0.05 16.34 9.54
C ILE A 429 0.57 16.88 10.87
N ALA A 430 0.91 15.98 11.79
CA ALA A 430 1.56 16.34 13.03
C ALA A 430 2.93 15.67 13.09
N ASN A 431 3.96 16.43 13.48
CA ASN A 431 5.24 15.84 13.85
C ASN A 431 5.08 14.89 15.03
N ASN A 432 4.28 15.26 16.03
CA ASN A 432 4.02 14.44 17.21
C ASN A 432 2.66 13.73 17.11
N PHE A 433 1.65 14.17 17.85
CA PHE A 433 0.34 13.51 17.88
C PHE A 433 -0.69 14.23 17.03
N VAL A 434 -1.54 13.46 16.34
CA VAL A 434 -2.87 13.97 15.98
C VAL A 434 -3.81 13.57 17.10
N ARG A 435 -4.51 14.51 17.70
CA ARG A 435 -5.31 14.30 18.90
C ARG A 435 -6.77 14.59 18.63
N VAL A 436 -7.65 13.80 19.24
CA VAL A 436 -9.09 14.06 19.28
C VAL A 436 -9.40 14.68 20.63
N PHE A 437 -9.98 15.87 20.58
CA PHE A 437 -10.32 16.67 21.74
C PHE A 437 -11.37 15.95 22.59
N HIS A 438 -10.95 15.53 23.79
CA HIS A 438 -11.81 14.88 24.78
C HIS A 438 -11.51 15.49 26.17
N PRO A 439 -12.07 16.68 26.46
CA PRO A 439 -11.97 17.32 27.78
C PRO A 439 -12.83 16.60 28.83
N LEU A 440 -12.34 16.61 30.07
CA LEU A 440 -13.08 16.16 31.23
C LEU A 440 -13.45 17.33 32.14
N SER A 441 -14.61 17.24 32.77
CA SER A 441 -14.99 18.04 33.94
C SER A 441 -14.58 17.31 35.22
N GLY A 442 -14.21 18.05 36.27
CA GLY A 442 -13.78 17.47 37.55
C GLY A 442 -12.26 17.28 37.63
N SER A 443 -11.81 16.35 38.48
CA SER A 443 -10.39 16.11 38.75
C SER A 443 -10.00 14.66 38.48
N ARG A 444 -8.93 14.47 37.69
CA ARG A 444 -8.24 13.18 37.51
C ARG A 444 -6.80 13.27 38.02
N GLU A 445 -6.23 12.14 38.39
CA GLU A 445 -4.81 12.04 38.73
C GLU A 445 -3.98 11.62 37.52
N ALA A 446 -2.66 11.72 37.65
CA ALA A 446 -1.72 11.19 36.67
C ALA A 446 -1.69 9.67 36.74
N GLY A 447 -2.11 9.05 35.65
CA GLY A 447 -2.02 7.61 35.43
C GLY A 447 -3.25 7.02 34.75
N TYR A 448 -3.03 5.84 34.18
CA TYR A 448 -4.05 5.04 33.53
C TYR A 448 -5.17 4.66 34.50
N THR A 449 -6.42 4.88 34.09
CA THR A 449 -7.68 4.64 34.84
C THR A 449 -7.80 5.41 36.16
N LYS A 450 -6.92 6.41 36.41
CA LYS A 450 -6.96 7.25 37.61
C LYS A 450 -7.91 8.43 37.45
N CYS A 451 -9.18 8.13 37.16
CA CYS A 451 -10.16 9.13 36.75
C CYS A 451 -10.69 10.03 37.87
N GLY A 452 -10.52 9.66 39.15
CA GLY A 452 -11.00 10.48 40.27
C GLY A 452 -12.49 10.82 40.17
N SER A 453 -12.81 12.12 40.12
CA SER A 453 -14.18 12.63 39.92
C SER A 453 -14.51 12.97 38.46
N ALA A 454 -13.59 12.67 37.54
CA ALA A 454 -13.66 13.16 36.18
C ALA A 454 -14.80 12.53 35.39
N THR A 455 -15.55 13.38 34.69
CA THR A 455 -16.64 13.00 33.78
C THR A 455 -16.48 13.71 32.45
N ASN A 456 -17.15 13.24 31.41
CA ASN A 456 -17.19 13.95 30.12
C ASN A 456 -17.55 15.41 30.32
N SER A 457 -16.80 16.31 29.69
CA SER A 457 -17.10 17.75 29.69
C SER A 457 -18.31 18.06 28.80
N PRO A 458 -19.05 19.16 29.03
CA PRO A 458 -20.01 19.67 28.07
C PRO A 458 -19.41 20.05 26.70
N GLU A 459 -18.11 20.35 26.65
CA GLU A 459 -17.37 20.70 25.42
C GLU A 459 -16.93 19.48 24.61
N ASP A 460 -17.15 18.28 25.16
CA ASP A 460 -16.69 17.02 24.61
C ASP A 460 -17.45 16.64 23.33
N LEU A 461 -16.75 16.00 22.39
CA LEU A 461 -17.31 15.77 21.06
C LEU A 461 -18.30 14.61 21.08
N LYS A 462 -19.52 14.86 20.59
CA LYS A 462 -20.55 13.83 20.41
C LYS A 462 -20.56 13.36 18.96
N GLU A 463 -20.27 12.07 18.79
CA GLU A 463 -20.21 11.37 17.50
C GLU A 463 -19.38 12.13 16.44
N PRO A 464 -18.12 12.51 16.77
CA PRO A 464 -17.33 13.34 15.89
C PRO A 464 -17.14 12.71 14.52
N THR A 465 -17.25 13.53 13.48
CA THR A 465 -17.01 13.13 12.10
C THR A 465 -15.84 13.91 11.52
N VAL A 466 -14.86 13.19 10.98
CA VAL A 466 -13.61 13.71 10.45
C VAL A 466 -13.41 13.23 9.02
N TYR A 467 -13.46 14.16 8.08
CA TYR A 467 -13.14 13.91 6.67
C TYR A 467 -11.73 14.44 6.37
N ALA A 468 -10.69 13.63 6.59
CA ALA A 468 -9.30 14.03 6.37
C ALA A 468 -8.37 12.82 6.17
N ALA A 469 -7.25 13.05 5.47
CA ALA A 469 -6.08 12.20 5.57
C ALA A 469 -5.24 12.66 6.77
N ILE A 470 -4.97 11.76 7.71
CA ILE A 470 -4.32 12.04 8.99
C ILE A 470 -2.96 11.35 9.00
N LEU A 471 -1.90 12.09 9.35
CA LEU A 471 -0.54 11.58 9.50
C LEU A 471 0.08 12.11 10.80
N ALA A 472 0.49 11.19 11.68
CA ALA A 472 1.31 11.47 12.86
C ALA A 472 2.70 10.86 12.67
N LEU A 473 3.74 11.68 12.47
CA LEU A 473 5.05 11.20 12.02
C LEU A 473 5.83 10.42 13.08
N LYS A 474 5.86 10.92 14.32
CA LYS A 474 6.66 10.33 15.42
C LYS A 474 5.82 9.53 16.41
N HIS A 475 4.50 9.75 16.43
CA HIS A 475 3.60 9.16 17.41
C HIS A 475 2.35 8.56 16.75
N SER A 476 1.14 8.90 17.22
CA SER A 476 -0.10 8.26 16.76
C SER A 476 -1.29 9.24 16.72
N LEU A 477 -2.39 8.80 16.12
CA LEU A 477 -3.71 9.39 16.38
C LEU A 477 -4.17 9.00 17.79
N MET A 478 -4.49 9.97 18.65
CA MET A 478 -4.86 9.71 20.04
C MET A 478 -6.09 10.44 20.53
N VAL A 479 -6.93 9.79 21.34
CA VAL A 479 -8.00 10.48 22.06
C VAL A 479 -7.45 10.97 23.38
N ASP A 480 -7.57 12.27 23.65
CA ASP A 480 -7.16 12.84 24.92
C ASP A 480 -7.94 12.20 26.06
N ASN A 481 -7.34 11.85 27.19
CA ASN A 481 -8.08 11.22 28.30
C ASN A 481 -8.90 9.96 27.94
N PHE A 482 -8.52 9.19 26.92
CA PHE A 482 -9.27 8.04 26.40
C PHE A 482 -9.69 6.99 27.47
N ASP A 483 -9.01 6.99 28.62
CA ASP A 483 -9.17 6.06 29.73
C ASP A 483 -10.18 6.50 30.79
N CYS A 484 -10.78 7.66 30.61
CA CYS A 484 -11.71 8.26 31.56
C CYS A 484 -12.99 8.77 30.88
N GLY A 485 -13.92 9.26 31.68
CA GLY A 485 -15.24 9.67 31.18
C GLY A 485 -16.24 8.52 31.11
N LYS A 486 -17.33 8.70 30.38
CA LYS A 486 -18.39 7.70 30.20
C LYS A 486 -18.57 7.37 28.73
N ALA A 487 -18.92 6.12 28.44
CA ALA A 487 -19.27 5.61 27.11
C ALA A 487 -20.59 6.16 26.53
N GLU A 488 -20.75 7.49 26.51
CA GLU A 488 -21.93 8.22 26.03
C GLU A 488 -21.58 9.18 24.87
N LEU A 489 -20.38 9.09 24.33
CA LEU A 489 -19.86 10.01 23.31
C LEU A 489 -20.19 9.60 21.87
N GLY A 490 -20.63 8.35 21.64
CA GLY A 490 -20.82 7.82 20.29
C GLY A 490 -19.50 7.43 19.64
N SER A 491 -19.51 7.22 18.32
CA SER A 491 -18.32 6.75 17.58
C SER A 491 -17.49 7.90 17.01
N LEU A 492 -16.17 7.72 16.96
CA LEU A 492 -15.26 8.56 16.17
C LEU A 492 -15.32 8.08 14.71
N ASN A 493 -15.99 8.85 13.86
CA ASN A 493 -16.15 8.52 12.45
C ASN A 493 -15.06 9.21 11.63
N VAL A 494 -14.13 8.44 11.07
CA VAL A 494 -13.08 8.97 10.20
C VAL A 494 -13.30 8.47 8.78
N TYR A 495 -13.40 9.40 7.85
CA TYR A 495 -13.41 9.14 6.42
C TYR A 495 -12.13 9.68 5.79
N GLY A 496 -11.23 8.77 5.40
CA GLY A 496 -9.92 9.12 4.84
C GLY A 496 -8.87 8.08 5.20
N THR A 497 -7.77 8.55 5.79
CA THR A 497 -6.60 7.75 6.15
C THR A 497 -6.20 8.09 7.58
N VAL A 498 -5.81 7.08 8.35
CA VAL A 498 -5.11 7.24 9.63
C VAL A 498 -3.74 6.59 9.48
N ALA A 499 -2.71 7.43 9.46
CA ALA A 499 -1.31 7.04 9.36
C ALA A 499 -0.57 7.49 10.63
N GLY A 500 0.19 6.59 11.24
CA GLY A 500 0.96 6.88 12.44
C GLY A 500 2.16 5.97 12.62
N MET A 501 3.11 6.35 13.46
CA MET A 501 4.20 5.45 13.87
C MET A 501 3.66 4.31 14.76
N PHE A 502 2.67 4.60 15.59
CA PHE A 502 2.03 3.63 16.47
C PHE A 502 0.53 3.49 16.16
N SER A 503 0.03 2.26 16.21
CA SER A 503 -1.34 1.92 15.81
C SER A 503 -2.37 2.14 16.93
N ASN A 504 -2.00 1.80 18.16
CA ASN A 504 -2.91 1.85 19.31
C ASN A 504 -2.73 3.15 20.06
N GLY A 505 -2.81 4.28 19.38
CA GLY A 505 -2.96 5.57 20.03
C GLY A 505 -4.25 5.71 20.85
N MET A 506 -4.88 4.60 21.28
CA MET A 506 -6.00 4.46 22.21
C MET A 506 -7.13 5.47 21.97
N THR A 507 -8.11 5.06 21.16
CA THR A 507 -9.34 5.84 21.02
C THR A 507 -10.29 5.67 22.19
N GLY A 508 -10.14 4.58 22.95
CA GLY A 508 -10.97 4.27 24.10
C GLY A 508 -10.56 2.98 24.81
N VAL A 509 -11.23 2.68 25.92
CA VAL A 509 -11.05 1.44 26.69
C VAL A 509 -12.29 0.57 26.51
N PHE A 510 -12.08 -0.71 26.21
CA PHE A 510 -13.14 -1.68 25.95
C PHE A 510 -13.15 -2.79 27.01
N SER A 511 -14.34 -3.28 27.32
CA SER A 511 -14.53 -4.48 28.13
C SER A 511 -14.14 -5.74 27.35
N GLY A 512 -13.88 -6.84 28.05
CA GLY A 512 -13.57 -8.14 27.41
C GLY A 512 -14.68 -8.69 26.50
N GLY A 513 -15.89 -8.12 26.53
CA GLY A 513 -16.99 -8.43 25.61
C GLY A 513 -17.10 -7.49 24.40
N GLY A 514 -16.13 -6.59 24.20
CA GLY A 514 -16.13 -5.61 23.10
C GLY A 514 -16.97 -4.36 23.33
N GLY A 515 -17.64 -4.24 24.48
CA GLY A 515 -18.38 -3.03 24.85
C GLY A 515 -17.45 -1.91 25.29
N ILE A 516 -17.61 -0.71 24.74
CA ILE A 516 -16.88 0.50 25.12
C ILE A 516 -17.15 0.87 26.60
N ILE A 517 -16.09 1.27 27.32
CA ILE A 517 -16.13 1.74 28.72
C ILE A 517 -15.82 3.24 28.79
N HIS A 518 -14.76 3.68 28.10
CA HIS A 518 -14.26 5.06 28.08
C HIS A 518 -13.81 5.44 26.66
N GLY A 519 -13.83 6.73 26.32
CA GLY A 519 -13.44 7.23 24.99
C GLY A 519 -14.44 6.88 23.88
N TYR A 520 -13.90 6.61 22.68
CA TYR A 520 -14.65 6.39 21.44
C TYR A 520 -14.33 5.02 20.81
N PRO A 521 -15.35 4.22 20.43
CA PRO A 521 -15.17 3.27 19.35
C PRO A 521 -14.91 4.04 18.05
N TYR A 522 -13.94 3.60 17.26
CA TYR A 522 -13.69 4.19 15.94
C TYR A 522 -14.51 3.51 14.84
N ASN A 523 -14.80 4.28 13.81
CA ASN A 523 -15.40 3.82 12.56
C ASN A 523 -14.60 4.41 11.41
N LEU A 524 -13.66 3.61 10.90
CA LEU A 524 -12.78 4.03 9.81
C LEU A 524 -13.36 3.60 8.46
N LYS A 525 -13.41 4.56 7.54
CA LYS A 525 -13.89 4.36 6.18
C LYS A 525 -12.94 5.04 5.22
N TYR A 526 -12.49 4.29 4.23
CA TYR A 526 -11.58 4.85 3.25
C TYR A 526 -12.28 5.79 2.28
N ASP A 527 -11.72 6.99 2.10
CA ASP A 527 -12.16 7.94 1.07
C ASP A 527 -11.57 7.54 -0.28
N ASN A 528 -12.42 7.09 -1.20
CA ASN A 528 -11.97 6.63 -2.53
C ASN A 528 -11.30 7.72 -3.37
N ARG A 529 -11.50 9.00 -3.04
CA ARG A 529 -10.81 10.10 -3.73
C ARG A 529 -9.30 10.08 -3.47
N LEU A 530 -8.87 9.54 -2.33
CA LEU A 530 -7.45 9.33 -2.00
C LEU A 530 -6.78 8.27 -2.89
N GLN A 531 -7.56 7.51 -3.69
CA GLN A 531 -6.96 6.62 -4.68
C GLN A 531 -6.36 7.37 -5.88
N ILE A 532 -6.79 8.60 -6.09
CA ILE A 532 -6.50 9.35 -7.32
C ILE A 532 -5.92 10.75 -7.08
N SER A 533 -6.11 11.30 -5.89
CA SER A 533 -5.65 12.64 -5.54
C SER A 533 -5.30 12.67 -4.06
N GLU A 534 -4.35 13.51 -3.71
CA GLU A 534 -3.87 13.68 -2.34
C GLU A 534 -4.16 15.10 -1.87
N PRO A 535 -4.21 15.35 -0.55
CA PRO A 535 -4.11 16.71 -0.06
C PRO A 535 -2.84 17.41 -0.59
N PRO A 536 -2.86 18.73 -0.83
CA PRO A 536 -1.70 19.45 -1.35
C PRO A 536 -0.47 19.23 -0.47
N HIS A 537 0.66 18.82 -1.06
CA HIS A 537 1.91 18.60 -0.33
C HIS A 537 1.77 17.64 0.87
N PHE A 538 0.91 16.61 0.75
CA PHE A 538 0.89 15.56 1.74
C PHE A 538 2.24 14.81 1.73
N LEU A 539 2.79 14.52 2.91
CA LEU A 539 4.10 13.90 3.00
C LEU A 539 4.06 12.48 2.45
N ASN A 540 5.14 12.10 1.77
CA ASN A 540 5.32 10.77 1.20
C ASN A 540 6.32 9.97 2.04
N PRO A 541 6.28 8.62 1.96
CA PRO A 541 7.32 7.78 2.51
C PRO A 541 8.69 8.13 1.90
N ILE A 542 9.76 7.97 2.69
CA ILE A 542 11.14 8.20 2.23
C ILE A 542 11.49 7.29 1.04
N GLU A 543 10.93 6.08 1.04
CA GLU A 543 11.07 5.09 -0.02
C GLU A 543 9.76 5.05 -0.80
N ALA A 544 9.74 5.58 -2.03
CA ALA A 544 8.56 5.46 -2.87
C ALA A 544 8.38 4.00 -3.31
N ALA A 545 7.25 3.39 -2.93
CA ALA A 545 6.93 2.04 -3.35
C ALA A 545 5.90 2.09 -4.47
N TRP A 546 6.21 1.48 -5.62
CA TRP A 546 5.29 1.39 -6.75
C TRP A 546 4.82 -0.04 -6.93
N TYR A 547 3.56 -0.21 -7.34
CA TYR A 547 3.01 -1.52 -7.66
C TYR A 547 2.20 -1.47 -8.96
N ILE A 548 2.04 -2.63 -9.58
CA ILE A 548 1.22 -2.80 -10.78
C ILE A 548 -0.25 -2.88 -10.35
N GLN A 549 -1.04 -1.86 -10.69
CA GLN A 549 -2.47 -1.84 -10.43
C GLN A 549 -3.24 -2.67 -11.46
N ARG A 550 -2.79 -2.67 -12.72
CA ARG A 550 -3.48 -3.33 -13.83
C ARG A 550 -2.50 -3.64 -14.97
N GLU A 551 -2.70 -4.80 -15.59
CA GLU A 551 -2.06 -5.15 -16.87
C GLU A 551 -3.14 -5.43 -17.91
N THR A 552 -2.94 -4.95 -19.13
CA THR A 552 -3.81 -5.23 -20.26
C THR A 552 -3.00 -5.51 -21.52
N LEU A 553 -3.45 -6.48 -22.31
CA LEU A 553 -2.94 -6.66 -23.66
C LEU A 553 -3.29 -5.42 -24.49
N ALA A 554 -2.28 -4.85 -25.15
CA ALA A 554 -2.52 -3.73 -26.05
C ALA A 554 -3.45 -4.17 -27.20
N PRO A 555 -4.43 -3.35 -27.61
CA PRO A 555 -5.40 -3.72 -28.63
C PRO A 555 -4.80 -3.92 -30.04
N SER A 556 -3.50 -3.73 -30.23
CA SER A 556 -2.77 -4.15 -31.43
C SER A 556 -1.27 -4.36 -31.10
N PRO A 557 -0.70 -5.53 -31.45
CA PRO A 557 0.75 -5.79 -31.34
C PRO A 557 1.59 -5.18 -32.45
#